data_AF-A0A7C6Z4S0-F1
#
_entry.id   AF-A0A7C6Z4S0-F1
#
_cell.length_a   1.000
_cell.length_b   1.000
_cell.length_c   1.000
_cell.angle_alpha   90.00
_cell.angle_beta   90.00
_cell.angle_gamma   90.00
#
_symmetry.space_group_name_H-M   'P 1'
#
loop_
_entity.id
_entity.type
_entity.pdbx_description
1 polymer ?
#
loop_
_entity_poly.entity_id
_entity_poly.type
_entity_poly.pdbx_seq_one_letter_code
_entity_poly.pdbx_strand_id
1 'polypeptide(L)' 'MVNINSLMKYGDILKQYPQLKPIFRRQGIPVSSCGIYYLLDMTLEQLAQRYNLDTETLLKALQRGY' A
#
# COMPACT_ATOMS: atom_id res chain seq x y z
N MET A 1 0.93 -13.55 -10.09
CA MET A 1 1.27 -13.38 -8.67
C MET A 1 1.99 -12.05 -8.52
N VAL A 2 1.51 -11.16 -7.65
CA VAL A 2 2.08 -9.81 -7.51
C VAL A 2 3.32 -9.91 -6.61
N ASN A 3 4.49 -9.50 -7.09
CA ASN A 3 5.72 -9.51 -6.28
C ASN A 3 5.83 -8.19 -5.50
N ILE A 4 5.26 -8.16 -4.30
CA ILE A 4 5.33 -7.04 -3.35
C ILE A 4 5.95 -7.52 -2.04
N ASN A 5 6.84 -6.71 -1.46
CA ASN A 5 7.41 -6.90 -0.13
C ASN A 5 7.24 -5.64 0.74
N SER A 6 7.51 -5.76 2.04
CA SER A 6 7.30 -4.69 3.04
C SER A 6 8.18 -3.45 2.83
N LEU A 7 9.31 -3.60 2.14
CA LEU A 7 10.29 -2.53 1.91
C LEU A 7 9.99 -1.70 0.66
N MET A 8 9.06 -2.16 -0.19
CA MET A 8 8.66 -1.38 -1.38
C MET A 8 7.94 -0.11 -0.96
N LYS A 9 8.26 0.99 -1.67
CA LYS A 9 7.60 2.27 -1.47
C LYS A 9 6.16 2.22 -1.94
N TYR A 10 5.27 2.86 -1.19
CA TYR A 10 3.84 2.95 -1.52
C TYR A 10 3.61 3.53 -2.92
N GLY A 11 4.33 4.59 -3.28
CA GLY A 11 4.23 5.22 -4.59
C GLY A 11 4.65 4.31 -5.74
N ASP A 12 5.69 3.50 -5.54
CA ASP A 12 6.17 2.55 -6.54
C ASP A 12 5.16 1.40 -6.73
N ILE A 13 4.57 0.92 -5.64
CA ILE A 13 3.48 -0.08 -5.68
C ILE A 13 2.27 0.47 -6.45
N LEU A 14 1.85 1.71 -6.19
CA LEU A 14 0.71 2.33 -6.90
C LEU A 14 0.98 2.54 -8.39
N LYS A 15 2.24 2.80 -8.78
CA LYS A 15 2.66 2.95 -10.18
C LYS A 15 2.71 1.60 -10.88
N GLN A 16 3.32 0.60 -10.25
CA GLN A 16 3.54 -0.73 -10.84
C GLN A 16 2.26 -1.57 -10.84
N TYR A 17 1.41 -1.40 -9.83
CA TYR A 17 0.20 -2.20 -9.61
C TYR A 17 -1.03 -1.30 -9.33
N PRO A 18 -1.46 -0.49 -10.32
CA PRO A 18 -2.59 0.44 -10.15
C PRO A 18 -3.90 -0.28 -9.78
N GLN A 19 -4.04 -1.56 -10.11
CA GLN A 19 -5.18 -2.41 -9.74
C GLN A 19 -5.31 -2.62 -8.22
N LEU A 20 -4.28 -2.36 -7.41
CA LEU A 20 -4.32 -2.53 -5.96
C LEU A 20 -4.92 -1.31 -5.22
N LYS A 21 -5.18 -0.21 -5.93
CA LYS A 21 -5.80 1.01 -5.35
C LYS A 21 -7.07 0.72 -4.53
N PRO A 22 -8.02 -0.12 -4.96
CA PRO A 22 -9.20 -0.44 -4.16
C PRO A 22 -8.85 -1.13 -2.83
N ILE A 23 -7.81 -1.95 -2.78
CA ILE A 23 -7.38 -2.66 -1.55
C ILE A 23 -6.88 -1.63 -0.53
N PHE A 24 -6.01 -0.71 -0.95
CA PHE A 24 -5.55 0.39 -0.09
C PHE A 24 -6.71 1.24 0.43
N ARG A 25 -7.67 1.61 -0.44
CA ARG A 25 -8.86 2.37 -0.02
C ARG A 25 -9.68 1.64 1.04
N ARG A 26 -9.88 0.31 0.90
CA ARG A 26 -10.60 -0.49 1.90
C ARG A 26 -9.91 -0.51 3.26
N GLN A 27 -8.58 -0.38 3.27
CA GLN A 27 -7.76 -0.28 4.49
C GLN A 27 -7.66 1.17 5.03
N GLY A 28 -8.44 2.12 4.48
CA GLY A 28 -8.40 3.52 4.88
C GLY A 28 -7.17 4.30 4.38
N ILE A 29 -6.35 3.70 3.51
CA ILE A 29 -5.16 4.33 2.96
C ILE A 29 -5.54 5.14 1.71
N PRO A 30 -5.25 6.46 1.68
CA PRO A 30 -5.60 7.33 0.58
C PRO A 30 -4.70 7.10 -0.64
N VAL A 31 -5.31 6.75 -1.78
CA VAL A 31 -4.61 6.47 -3.05
C VAL A 31 -4.61 7.65 -4.03
N SER A 32 -5.38 8.69 -3.73
CA SER A 32 -5.54 9.87 -4.59
C SER A 32 -6.14 11.00 -3.75
N SER A 33 -5.31 11.93 -3.28
CA SER A 33 -5.72 13.10 -2.51
C SER A 33 -4.65 14.19 -2.58
N CYS A 34 -5.07 15.46 -2.47
CA CYS A 34 -4.15 16.57 -2.28
C CYS A 34 -3.47 16.40 -0.91
N GLY A 35 -2.23 15.90 -0.88
CA GLY A 35 -1.50 15.64 0.37
C GLY A 35 -0.96 14.23 0.56
N ILE A 36 -1.21 13.27 -0.35
CA ILE A 36 -0.61 11.92 -0.18
C ILE A 36 0.89 11.88 -0.47
N TYR A 37 1.51 12.98 -0.91
CA TYR A 37 2.89 13.02 -1.40
C TYR A 37 3.90 12.44 -0.41
N TYR A 38 3.75 12.74 0.88
CA TYR A 38 4.63 12.19 1.92
C TYR A 38 4.39 10.69 2.20
N LEU A 39 3.22 10.15 1.83
CA LEU A 39 2.93 8.71 1.93
C LEU A 39 3.59 7.95 0.78
N LEU A 40 3.75 8.56 -0.38
CA LEU A 40 4.29 7.90 -1.57
C LEU A 40 5.74 7.41 -1.36
N ASP A 41 6.50 8.10 -0.52
CA ASP A 41 7.87 7.72 -0.17
C ASP A 41 7.99 6.75 1.01
N MET A 42 6.90 6.49 1.74
CA MET A 42 6.89 5.51 2.84
C MET A 42 7.00 4.09 2.30
N THR A 43 7.75 3.24 2.99
CA THR A 43 7.69 1.80 2.77
C THR A 43 6.32 1.26 3.16
N LEU A 44 5.95 0.09 2.66
CA LEU A 44 4.70 -0.55 3.02
C LEU A 44 4.60 -0.82 4.54
N GLU A 45 5.72 -1.12 5.19
CA GLU A 45 5.81 -1.29 6.65
C GLU A 45 5.52 0.03 7.41
N GLN A 46 6.16 1.13 7.00
CA GLN A 46 5.92 2.44 7.58
C GLN A 46 4.46 2.88 7.37
N LEU A 47 3.91 2.57 6.20
CA LEU A 47 2.51 2.84 5.87
C LEU A 47 1.58 2.02 6.77
N ALA A 48 1.82 0.72 6.93
CA ALA A 48 1.02 -0.14 7.80
C ALA A 48 1.03 0.38 9.25
N GLN A 49 2.21 0.72 9.78
CA GLN A 49 2.35 1.29 11.12
C GLN A 49 1.56 2.61 11.26
N ARG A 50 1.65 3.51 10.27
CA ARG A 50 0.93 4.80 10.30
C ARG A 50 -0.59 4.63 10.37
N TYR A 51 -1.13 3.61 9.73
CA TYR A 51 -2.56 3.33 9.69
C TYR A 51 -2.98 2.27 10.72
N ASN A 52 -2.11 1.92 11.68
CA ASN A 52 -2.35 0.88 12.69
C ASN A 52 -2.79 -0.47 12.09
N LEU A 53 -2.18 -0.85 10.97
CA LEU A 53 -2.40 -2.11 10.28
C LEU A 53 -1.27 -3.09 10.56
N ASP A 54 -1.59 -4.37 10.54
CA ASP A 54 -0.59 -5.44 10.51
C ASP A 54 0.03 -5.55 9.11
N THR A 55 1.36 -5.39 9.03
CA THR A 55 2.11 -5.40 7.76
C THR A 55 1.96 -6.73 7.02
N GLU A 56 1.95 -7.86 7.74
CA GLU A 56 1.80 -9.18 7.13
C GLU A 56 0.41 -9.36 6.51
N THR A 57 -0.63 -8.90 7.20
CA THR A 57 -2.02 -8.91 6.73
C THR A 57 -2.18 -8.03 5.49
N LEU A 58 -1.60 -6.83 5.48
CA LEU A 58 -1.61 -5.95 4.32
C LEU A 58 -0.89 -6.59 3.12
N LEU A 59 0.29 -7.19 3.34
CA LEU A 59 1.03 -7.90 2.29
C LEU A 59 0.22 -9.05 1.70
N LYS A 60 -0.38 -9.89 2.55
CA LYS A 60 -1.24 -10.99 2.11
C LYS A 60 -2.41 -10.49 1.28
N ALA A 61 -3.05 -9.39 1.68
CA ALA A 61 -4.16 -8.79 0.94
C ALA A 61 -3.72 -8.30 -0.45
N LEU A 62 -2.56 -7.64 -0.55
CA LEU A 62 -2.02 -7.14 -1.82
C LEU A 62 -1.55 -8.26 -2.75
N GLN A 63 -0.92 -9.31 -2.22
CA GLN A 63 -0.41 -10.44 -3.00
C GLN A 63 -1.54 -11.37 -3.49
N ARG A 64 -2.60 -11.54 -2.70
CA ARG A 64 -3.76 -12.37 -3.08
C ARG A 64 -4.61 -11.77 -4.19
N GLY A 65 -4.56 -10.45 -4.39
CA GLY A 65 -5.22 -9.74 -5.49
C GLY A 65 -6.58 -10.33 -5.87
N TYR A 66 -7.63 -10.01 -5.12
CA TYR A 66 -9.00 -10.30 -5.58
C TYR A 66 -9.30 -9.55 -6.88
#